data_AF-A0A8F6TVZ4-F1
#
_entry.id   AF-A0A8F6TVZ4-F1
#
_cell.length_a   1.000
_cell.length_b   1.000
_cell.length_c   1.000
_cell.angle_alpha   90.00
_cell.angle_beta   90.00
_cell.angle_gamma   90.00
#
_symmetry.space_group_name_H-M   'P 1'
#
loop_
_entity.id
_entity.type
_entity.pdbx_description
1 polymer ?
#
loop_
_entity_poly.entity_id
_entity_poly.type
_entity_poly.pdbx_seq_one_letter_code
_entity_poly.pdbx_strand_id
1 'polypeptide(L)'
;MLLPLAALLALAGAFGLYLGVVMAPPSESEIIARHAAEYVAETGRALSDCYGVPSGIEGVHLIVVCEAEGEEAWFVAVDARGVPVDEALVLGEDAT
;
A
#
# COMPACT_ATOMS: atom_id res chain seq x y z
N MET A 1 14.04 -34.91 -29.70
CA MET A 1 12.74 -34.97 -28.99
C MET A 1 12.82 -34.18 -27.69
N LEU A 2 12.88 -32.85 -27.77
CA LEU A 2 12.94 -31.94 -26.60
C LEU A 2 11.90 -30.81 -26.66
N LEU A 3 11.25 -30.62 -27.82
CA LEU A 3 10.19 -29.61 -28.02
C LEU A 3 9.08 -29.64 -26.97
N PRO A 4 8.46 -30.79 -26.61
CA PRO A 4 7.37 -30.78 -25.62
C PRO A 4 7.85 -30.38 -24.23
N LEU A 5 9.07 -30.79 -23.84
CA LEU A 5 9.67 -30.39 -22.57
C LEU A 5 9.98 -28.89 -22.56
N ALA A 6 10.58 -28.37 -23.63
CA ALA A 6 10.87 -26.94 -23.75
C ALA A 6 9.60 -26.09 -23.71
N ALA A 7 8.52 -26.54 -24.37
CA ALA A 7 7.23 -25.86 -24.35
C ALA A 7 6.62 -25.82 -22.94
N LEU A 8 6.67 -26.94 -22.21
CA LEU A 8 6.18 -27.01 -20.83
C LEU A 8 6.98 -26.10 -19.89
N LEU A 9 8.32 -26.08 -20.01
CA LEU A 9 9.17 -25.20 -19.21
C LEU A 9 8.92 -23.72 -19.52
N ALA A 10 8.77 -23.36 -20.79
CA ALA A 10 8.45 -22.00 -21.19
C ALA A 10 7.09 -21.55 -20.64
N LEU A 11 6.08 -22.42 -20.72
CA LEU A 11 4.75 -22.15 -20.18
C LEU A 11 4.77 -21.98 -18.65
N ALA A 12 5.44 -22.89 -17.94
CA ALA A 12 5.57 -22.82 -16.50
C ALA A 12 6.33 -21.57 -16.04
N GLY A 13 7.41 -21.20 -16.75
CA GLY A 13 8.16 -19.98 -16.49
C GLY A 13 7.34 -18.71 -16.74
N ALA A 14 6.61 -18.67 -17.87
CA ALA A 14 5.71 -17.56 -18.17
C ALA A 14 4.60 -17.41 -17.12
N PHE A 15 4.02 -18.53 -16.67
CA PHE A 15 2.99 -18.53 -15.64
C PHE A 15 3.54 -18.08 -14.28
N GLY A 16 4.74 -18.56 -13.89
CA GLY A 16 5.42 -18.13 -12.67
C GLY A 16 5.76 -16.65 -12.67
N LEU A 17 6.25 -16.12 -13.81
CA LEU A 17 6.51 -14.69 -13.97
C LEU A 17 5.22 -13.87 -13.88
N TYR A 18 4.15 -14.31 -14.54
CA TYR A 18 2.86 -13.65 -14.50
C TYR A 18 2.31 -13.56 -13.08
N LEU A 19 2.32 -14.69 -12.35
CA LEU A 19 1.87 -14.70 -10.95
C LEU A 19 2.77 -13.84 -10.05
N GLY A 20 4.08 -13.84 -10.28
CA GLY A 20 5.01 -13.00 -9.53
C GLY A 20 4.72 -11.50 -9.69
N VAL A 21 4.38 -11.06 -10.91
CA VAL A 21 4.00 -9.66 -11.18
C VAL A 21 2.66 -9.32 -10.55
N VAL A 22 1.66 -10.21 -10.65
CA VAL A 22 0.30 -9.95 -10.12
C VAL A 22 0.27 -9.96 -8.59
N MET A 23 1.11 -10.77 -7.95
CA MET A 23 1.15 -10.93 -6.49
C MET A 23 2.20 -10.05 -5.82
N ALA A 24 2.96 -9.27 -6.59
CA ALA A 24 3.92 -8.34 -6.01
C ALA A 24 3.18 -7.33 -5.11
N PRO A 25 3.61 -7.17 -3.84
CA PRO A 25 3.02 -6.18 -2.97
C PRO A 25 3.25 -4.77 -3.55
N PRO A 26 2.29 -3.84 -3.36
CA PRO A 26 2.47 -2.48 -3.81
C PRO A 26 3.67 -1.84 -3.10
N SER A 27 4.40 -1.02 -3.83
CA SER A 27 5.47 -0.20 -3.26
C SER A 27 4.90 0.89 -2.36
N GLU A 28 5.72 1.37 -1.43
CA GLU A 28 5.36 2.45 -0.49
C GLU A 28 4.85 3.69 -1.24
N SER A 29 5.51 4.06 -2.34
CA SER A 29 5.11 5.18 -3.19
C SER A 29 3.74 4.98 -3.84
N GLU A 30 3.40 3.75 -4.27
CA GLU A 30 2.08 3.43 -4.84
C GLU A 30 0.99 3.50 -3.78
N ILE A 31 1.29 3.05 -2.56
CA ILE A 31 0.38 3.16 -1.41
C ILE A 31 0.09 4.63 -1.12
N ILE A 32 1.13 5.46 -0.99
CA ILE A 32 0.99 6.91 -0.73
C ILE A 32 0.22 7.57 -1.87
N ALA A 33 0.59 7.32 -3.13
CA ALA A 33 -0.05 7.96 -4.29
C ALA A 33 -1.54 7.62 -4.38
N ARG A 34 -1.93 6.40 -4.04
CA ARG A 34 -3.34 5.98 -4.02
C ARG A 34 -4.16 6.77 -2.98
N HIS A 35 -3.65 6.86 -1.75
CA HIS A 35 -4.33 7.58 -0.66
C HIS A 35 -4.28 9.10 -0.85
N ALA A 36 -3.19 9.63 -1.40
CA ALA A 36 -3.09 11.03 -1.79
C ALA A 36 -4.12 11.39 -2.87
N ALA A 37 -4.40 10.49 -3.83
CA ALA A 37 -5.43 10.73 -4.84
C ALA A 37 -6.83 10.80 -4.24
N GLU A 38 -7.12 10.01 -3.20
CA GLU A 38 -8.37 10.07 -2.43
C GLU A 38 -8.48 11.39 -1.68
N TYR A 39 -7.44 11.77 -0.93
CA TYR A 39 -7.36 13.09 -0.28
C TYR A 39 -7.61 14.25 -1.26
N VAL A 40 -6.99 14.22 -2.44
CA VAL A 40 -7.19 15.26 -3.47
C VAL A 40 -8.62 15.24 -4.01
N ALA A 41 -9.22 14.07 -4.19
CA ALA A 41 -10.60 13.96 -4.67
C ALA A 41 -11.61 14.51 -3.65
N GLU A 42 -11.35 14.33 -2.35
CA GLU A 42 -12.22 14.80 -1.27
C GLU A 42 -12.05 16.29 -0.95
N THR A 43 -10.81 16.77 -0.98
CA THR A 43 -10.46 18.11 -0.47
C THR A 43 -10.14 19.13 -1.58
N GLY A 44 -9.81 18.66 -2.79
CA GLY A 44 -9.32 19.51 -3.89
C GLY A 44 -7.90 20.03 -3.68
N ARG A 45 -7.13 19.44 -2.75
CA ARG A 45 -5.77 19.85 -2.37
C ARG A 45 -4.68 19.28 -3.29
N ALA A 46 -3.41 19.47 -2.92
CA ALA A 46 -2.29 19.03 -3.74
C ALA A 46 -1.76 17.66 -3.29
N LEU A 47 -1.30 16.84 -4.24
CA LEU A 47 -0.64 15.56 -3.93
C LEU A 47 0.65 15.74 -3.11
N SER A 48 1.29 16.91 -3.21
CA SER A 48 2.51 17.25 -2.48
C SER A 48 2.31 17.43 -0.98
N ASP A 49 1.05 17.53 -0.53
CA ASP A 49 0.70 17.70 0.88
C ASP A 49 0.81 16.36 1.64
N CYS A 50 1.01 15.25 0.93
CA CYS A 50 1.01 13.90 1.47
C CYS A 50 2.41 13.28 1.57
N TYR A 51 2.67 12.60 2.68
CA TYR A 51 3.89 11.81 2.90
C TYR A 51 3.59 10.54 3.71
N GLY A 52 4.49 9.56 3.61
CA GLY A 52 4.42 8.30 4.35
C GLY A 52 5.29 8.33 5.60
N VAL A 53 4.78 7.78 6.69
CA VAL A 53 5.51 7.55 7.94
C VAL A 53 5.51 6.06 8.26
N PRO A 54 6.67 5.39 8.37
CA PRO A 54 6.73 3.98 8.71
C PRO A 54 6.21 3.76 10.13
N SER A 55 5.41 2.71 10.33
CA SER A 55 4.87 2.36 11.65
C SER A 55 5.70 1.28 12.35
N GLY A 56 5.78 1.37 13.67
CA GLY A 56 6.33 0.31 14.54
C GLY A 56 5.26 -0.61 15.14
N ILE A 57 3.98 -0.40 14.81
CA ILE A 57 2.84 -1.15 15.36
C ILE A 57 2.63 -2.42 14.54
N GLU A 58 2.41 -3.55 15.22
CA GLU A 58 2.14 -4.82 14.55
C GLU A 58 0.84 -4.73 13.71
N GLY A 59 0.91 -5.17 12.45
CA GLY A 59 -0.21 -5.08 11.51
C GLY A 59 -0.33 -3.73 10.77
N VAL A 60 0.40 -2.69 11.19
CA VAL A 60 0.46 -1.40 10.50
C VAL A 60 1.81 -1.28 9.79
N HIS A 61 1.78 -1.13 8.47
CA HIS A 61 2.98 -0.98 7.67
C HIS A 61 3.39 0.47 7.52
N LEU A 62 2.42 1.33 7.20
CA LEU A 62 2.63 2.71 6.84
C LEU A 62 1.47 3.56 7.36
N ILE A 63 1.76 4.81 7.73
CA ILE A 63 0.75 5.83 7.99
C ILE A 63 0.92 6.88 6.91
N VAL A 64 -0.11 7.09 6.09
CA VAL A 64 -0.12 8.18 5.11
C VAL A 64 -0.68 9.41 5.79
N VAL A 65 0.08 10.50 5.82
CA VAL A 65 -0.31 11.78 6.41
C VAL A 65 -0.41 12.79 5.28
N CYS A 66 -1.52 13.49 5.19
CA CYS A 66 -1.73 14.62 4.28
C CYS A 66 -2.04 15.87 5.11
N GLU A 67 -1.17 16.87 5.07
CA GLU A 67 -1.34 18.12 5.81
C GLU A 67 -1.09 19.33 4.90
N ALA A 68 -2.06 20.24 4.88
CA ALA A 68 -1.95 21.54 4.22
C ALA A 68 -1.80 22.64 5.28
N GLU A 69 -1.09 23.71 4.93
CA GLU A 69 -0.83 24.81 5.86
C GLU A 69 -2.14 25.43 6.38
N GLY A 70 -2.32 25.37 7.71
CA GLY A 70 -3.48 25.96 8.39
C GLY A 70 -4.72 25.05 8.48
N GLU A 71 -4.63 23.79 8.10
CA GLU A 71 -5.73 22.82 8.17
C GLU A 71 -5.44 21.64 9.10
N GLU A 72 -6.51 20.90 9.42
CA GLU A 72 -6.42 19.68 10.21
C GLU A 72 -5.75 18.58 9.37
N ALA A 73 -4.79 17.88 9.96
CA ALA A 73 -4.06 16.82 9.29
C ALA A 73 -4.97 15.62 9.04
N TRP A 74 -4.98 15.14 7.79
CA TRP A 74 -5.64 13.91 7.39
C TRP A 74 -4.65 12.75 7.51
N PHE A 75 -5.07 11.61 8.06
CA PHE A 75 -4.19 10.45 8.18
C PHE A 75 -4.93 9.14 7.99
N VAL A 76 -4.26 8.17 7.37
CA VAL A 76 -4.76 6.80 7.21
C VAL A 76 -3.63 5.82 7.50
N ALA A 77 -3.82 4.98 8.51
CA ALA A 77 -2.93 3.86 8.82
C ALA A 77 -3.28 2.66 7.92
N VAL A 78 -2.27 2.01 7.35
CA VAL A 78 -2.48 0.95 6.36
C VAL A 78 -1.59 -0.27 6.58
N ASP A 79 -2.06 -1.44 6.12
CA ASP A 79 -1.31 -2.70 6.12
C ASP A 79 -0.25 -2.73 4.99
N ALA A 80 0.48 -3.86 4.88
CA ALA A 80 1.51 -4.04 3.86
C ALA A 80 0.99 -4.06 2.41
N ARG A 81 -0.33 -4.10 2.20
CA ARG A 81 -1.00 -3.97 0.90
C ARG A 81 -1.59 -2.57 0.70
N GLY A 82 -1.41 -1.69 1.67
CA GLY A 82 -1.95 -0.34 1.71
C GLY A 82 -3.46 -0.30 1.94
N VAL A 83 -4.05 -1.33 2.55
CA VAL A 83 -5.46 -1.37 2.98
C VAL A 83 -5.58 -0.68 4.34
N PRO A 84 -6.57 0.21 4.55
CA PRO A 84 -6.80 0.85 5.85
C PRO A 84 -6.95 -0.19 6.96
N VAL A 85 -6.24 0.00 8.05
CA VAL A 85 -6.38 -0.80 9.28
C VAL A 85 -7.36 -0.13 10.23
N ASP A 86 -7.98 -0.94 11.08
CA ASP A 86 -8.92 -0.46 12.09
C ASP A 86 -8.21 0.44 13.11
N GLU A 87 -8.87 1.54 13.48
CA GLU A 87 -8.39 2.51 14.46
C GLU A 87 -8.14 1.88 15.84
N ALA A 88 -8.85 0.81 16.20
CA ALA A 88 -8.61 0.04 17.43
C ALA A 88 -7.21 -0.58 17.47
N LEU A 89 -6.65 -0.97 16.32
CA LEU A 89 -5.29 -1.49 16.21
C LEU A 89 -4.24 -0.39 16.39
N VAL A 90 -4.57 0.83 15.97
CA VAL A 90 -3.67 1.99 15.99
C VAL A 90 -3.64 2.66 17.37
N LEU A 91 -4.78 2.69 18.07
CA LEU A 91 -4.95 3.34 19.37
C LEU A 91 -4.60 2.44 20.57
N GLY A 92 -4.26 1.18 20.33
CA GLY A 92 -3.83 0.24 21.36
C GLY A 92 -4.89 0.05 22.45
N GLU A 93 -5.95 -0.71 22.16
CA GLU A 93 -6.79 -1.28 23.21
C GLU A 93 -6.06 -2.41 23.96
N ASP A 94 -4.98 -2.06 24.65
CA ASP A 94 -4.35 -2.84 25.73
C ASP A 94 -4.32 -1.97 27.00
N ALA A 95 -5.48 -1.51 27.45
CA ALA A 95 -5.67 -0.80 28.72
C ALA A 95 -6.74 -1.47 29.59
N THR A 96 -6.61 -2.78 29.82
CA THR A 96 -7.16 -3.46 31.01
C THR A 96 -6.26 -4.60 31.44
#